data_AF-A0A347AHM1-F1
#
_entry.id   AF-A0A347AHM1-F1
#
_cell.length_a   1.000
_cell.length_b   1.000
_cell.length_c   1.000
_cell.angle_alpha   90.00
_cell.angle_beta   90.00
_cell.angle_gamma   90.00
#
_symmetry.space_group_name_H-M   'P 1'
#
loop_
_entity.id
_entity.type
_entity.pdbx_description
1 polymer ?
#
loop_
_entity_poly.entity_id
_entity_poly.type
_entity_poly.pdbx_seq_one_letter_code
_entity_poly.pdbx_strand_id
1 'polypeptide(L)'
;MKVIVDASNVAHFGKEKDGSPLLGNIEKALNALKELGYEPVVVADASLRHEIDNKERFNQLIAEGKVHQVPSGTTADHFILKFAEDENAKILSNDVFREFFDEFHDINSRRIPYEFKDGEITIGKSSQPKKVKNILQKICNKILSEFEKKNMDSYKLKKGKKISGIAIAKEAIDRITKSKEAGLEPKLESVFLKIPLFDKVMNMVEEAEKTSDFIIFVLVHPKDYRDAVKNAGNIAVTVGDRLKLEHAPLVAVRNDLYIKPGTFELNIMYSDEVEEESPYNVNITINDHDYAFVKKNSRNIASTVASRLGTWKFPIVSVKPSMLMEKPGHFDVILEKGGES
;
A
#
# COMPACT_ATOMS: atom_id res chain seq x y z
N MET A 1 24.93 -8.20 10.49
CA MET A 1 23.57 -8.64 10.07
C MET A 1 23.49 -10.14 10.23
N LYS A 2 22.47 -10.64 10.94
CA LYS A 2 22.31 -12.07 11.20
C LYS A 2 21.86 -12.83 9.96
N VAL A 3 22.41 -14.04 9.78
CA VAL A 3 22.00 -14.98 8.74
C VAL A 3 21.78 -16.34 9.39
N ILE A 4 20.54 -16.83 9.38
CA ILE A 4 20.21 -18.17 9.83
C ILE A 4 20.61 -19.16 8.74
N VAL A 5 21.46 -20.11 9.09
CA VAL A 5 21.92 -21.17 8.18
C VAL A 5 21.06 -22.40 8.42
N ASP A 6 20.34 -22.80 7.37
CA ASP A 6 19.61 -24.07 7.33
C ASP A 6 20.63 -25.21 7.17
N ALA A 7 21.06 -25.78 8.30
CA ALA A 7 22.15 -26.74 8.35
C ALA A 7 21.81 -28.02 7.59
N SER A 8 20.55 -28.47 7.66
CA SER A 8 20.11 -29.68 6.98
C SER A 8 20.18 -29.47 5.47
N ASN A 9 19.66 -28.35 4.95
CA ASN A 9 19.72 -28.04 3.53
C ASN A 9 21.17 -27.93 3.03
N VAL A 10 22.03 -27.20 3.76
CA VAL A 10 23.45 -27.01 3.39
C VAL A 10 24.25 -28.31 3.46
N ALA A 11 24.07 -29.12 4.50
CA ALA A 11 24.79 -30.38 4.67
C ALA A 11 24.39 -31.42 3.62
N HIS A 12 23.12 -31.44 3.20
CA HIS A 12 22.66 -32.34 2.16
C HIS A 12 23.04 -31.91 0.74
N PHE A 13 23.56 -30.70 0.54
CA PHE A 13 23.88 -30.22 -0.79
C PHE A 13 25.00 -31.03 -1.45
N GLY A 14 24.79 -31.46 -2.70
CA GLY A 14 25.81 -32.14 -3.50
C GLY A 14 26.19 -33.54 -3.03
N LYS A 15 25.46 -34.13 -2.06
CA LYS A 15 25.67 -35.51 -1.64
C LYS A 15 25.25 -36.49 -2.74
N GLU A 16 25.95 -37.62 -2.85
CA GLU A 16 25.47 -38.75 -3.64
C GLU A 16 24.14 -39.28 -3.09
N LYS A 17 23.35 -39.99 -3.90
CA LYS A 17 21.97 -40.36 -3.57
C LYS A 17 21.82 -41.10 -2.22
N ASP A 18 22.86 -41.82 -1.80
CA ASP A 18 22.95 -42.56 -0.53
C ASP A 18 24.08 -42.05 0.40
N GLY A 19 24.64 -40.86 0.10
CA GLY A 19 25.71 -40.24 0.88
C GLY A 19 25.22 -39.63 2.20
N SER A 20 26.11 -39.60 3.18
CA SER A 20 25.89 -38.86 4.43
C SER A 20 25.91 -37.35 4.18
N PRO A 21 25.08 -36.54 4.87
CA PRO A 21 25.23 -35.09 4.91
C PRO A 21 26.65 -34.72 5.36
N LEU A 22 27.20 -33.66 4.78
CA LEU A 22 28.60 -33.28 4.97
C LEU A 22 28.74 -32.12 5.94
N LEU A 23 29.38 -32.34 7.09
CA LEU A 23 29.69 -31.27 8.04
C LEU A 23 30.56 -30.17 7.40
N GLY A 24 31.47 -30.55 6.52
CA GLY A 24 32.35 -29.61 5.81
C GLY A 24 31.59 -28.57 4.98
N ASN A 25 30.38 -28.88 4.50
CA ASN A 25 29.55 -27.90 3.77
C ASN A 25 29.05 -26.80 4.71
N ILE A 26 28.65 -27.16 5.94
CA ILE A 26 28.23 -26.19 6.96
C ILE A 26 29.40 -25.28 7.31
N GLU A 27 30.59 -25.84 7.54
CA GLU A 27 31.79 -25.06 7.89
C GLU A 27 32.19 -24.08 6.78
N LYS A 28 32.13 -24.52 5.51
CA LYS A 28 32.36 -23.64 4.36
C LYS A 28 31.35 -22.50 4.27
N ALA A 29 30.07 -22.80 4.47
CA ALA A 29 29.01 -21.79 4.50
C ALA A 29 29.24 -20.74 5.60
N LEU A 30 29.63 -21.19 6.80
CA LEU A 30 29.98 -20.32 7.91
C LEU A 30 31.15 -19.38 7.58
N ASN A 31 32.20 -19.90 6.98
CA ASN A 31 33.37 -19.10 6.61
C ASN A 31 33.03 -18.08 5.53
N ALA A 32 32.34 -18.50 4.45
CA ALA A 32 31.93 -17.61 3.37
C ALA A 32 31.00 -16.48 3.86
N LEU A 33 30.05 -16.78 4.76
CA LEU A 33 29.19 -15.76 5.35
C LEU A 33 29.97 -14.76 6.22
N LYS A 34 30.92 -15.24 7.02
CA LYS A 34 31.78 -14.37 7.86
C LYS A 34 32.67 -13.46 7.02
N GLU A 35 33.26 -13.97 5.93
CA GLU A 35 34.06 -13.19 4.99
C GLU A 35 33.26 -12.06 4.32
N LEU A 36 31.96 -12.28 4.11
CA LEU A 36 31.02 -11.27 3.61
C LEU A 36 30.52 -10.30 4.71
N GLY A 37 30.98 -10.45 5.96
CA GLY A 37 30.59 -9.59 7.09
C GLY A 37 29.24 -9.93 7.73
N TYR A 38 28.72 -11.14 7.50
CA TYR A 38 27.52 -11.63 8.17
C TYR A 38 27.82 -12.31 9.50
N GLU A 39 26.80 -12.38 10.35
CA GLU A 39 26.81 -13.11 11.62
C GLU A 39 25.97 -14.38 11.45
N PRO A 40 26.59 -15.52 11.12
CA PRO A 40 25.85 -16.75 10.88
C PRO A 40 25.37 -17.39 12.19
N VAL A 41 24.12 -17.86 12.20
CA VAL A 41 23.51 -18.66 13.28
C VAL A 41 23.06 -19.98 12.67
N VAL A 42 23.63 -21.10 13.10
CA VAL A 42 23.31 -22.41 12.51
C VAL A 42 22.11 -23.03 13.20
N VAL A 43 21.11 -23.42 12.41
CA VAL A 43 19.92 -24.13 12.88
C VAL A 43 19.82 -25.46 12.16
N ALA A 44 19.65 -26.55 12.91
CA ALA A 44 19.61 -27.90 12.39
C ALA A 44 18.34 -28.64 12.82
N ASP A 45 17.80 -29.45 11.91
CA ASP A 45 16.80 -30.46 12.27
C ASP A 45 17.40 -31.43 13.31
N ALA A 46 16.56 -31.94 14.20
CA ALA A 46 16.92 -32.96 15.16
C ALA A 46 17.45 -34.24 14.50
N SER A 47 16.98 -34.59 13.29
CA SER A 47 17.44 -35.78 12.56
C SER A 47 18.90 -35.69 12.10
N LEU A 48 19.38 -34.49 11.76
CA LEU A 48 20.68 -34.27 11.11
C LEU A 48 21.85 -34.85 11.91
N ARG A 49 21.77 -34.79 13.26
CA ARG A 49 22.81 -35.31 14.16
C ARG A 49 23.08 -36.81 14.01
N HIS A 50 22.10 -37.57 13.51
CA HIS A 50 22.17 -39.02 13.37
C HIS A 50 22.63 -39.44 11.98
N GLU A 51 22.49 -38.55 10.99
CA GLU A 51 22.77 -38.84 9.59
C GLU A 51 24.14 -38.32 9.15
N ILE A 52 24.59 -37.19 9.71
CA ILE A 52 25.82 -36.48 9.31
C ILE A 52 27.07 -37.36 9.41
N ASP A 53 28.03 -37.12 8.52
CA ASP A 53 29.29 -37.87 8.41
C ASP A 53 30.12 -37.85 9.71
N ASN A 54 30.45 -36.67 10.24
CA ASN A 54 31.26 -36.49 11.44
C ASN A 54 30.38 -36.16 12.66
N LYS A 55 29.71 -37.20 13.19
CA LYS A 55 28.72 -37.07 14.26
C LYS A 55 29.32 -36.56 15.57
N GLU A 56 30.51 -37.02 15.93
CA GLU A 56 31.18 -36.61 17.17
C GLU A 56 31.43 -35.10 17.16
N ARG A 57 31.98 -34.58 16.06
CA ARG A 57 32.23 -33.15 15.91
C ARG A 57 30.94 -32.35 15.88
N PHE A 58 29.92 -32.82 15.16
CA PHE A 58 28.64 -32.12 15.10
C PHE A 58 27.94 -32.05 16.47
N ASN A 59 27.94 -33.15 17.23
CA ASN A 59 27.40 -33.15 18.59
C ASN A 59 28.19 -32.22 19.53
N GLN A 60 29.51 -32.11 19.35
CA GLN A 60 30.31 -31.13 20.08
C GLN A 60 29.89 -29.69 19.74
N LEU A 61 29.66 -29.37 18.47
CA LEU A 61 29.20 -28.02 18.06
C LEU A 61 27.83 -27.67 18.65
N ILE A 62 26.94 -28.65 18.80
CA ILE A 62 25.66 -28.49 19.50
C ILE A 62 25.89 -28.19 20.98
N ALA A 63 26.74 -28.98 21.66
CA ALA A 63 27.04 -28.79 23.08
C ALA A 63 27.71 -27.43 23.37
N GLU A 64 28.52 -26.93 22.42
CA GLU A 64 29.14 -25.60 22.47
C GLU A 64 28.16 -24.45 22.14
N GLY A 65 26.90 -24.76 21.79
CA GLY A 65 25.89 -23.78 21.40
C GLY A 65 26.15 -23.12 20.04
N LYS A 66 27.03 -23.69 19.22
CA LYS A 66 27.34 -23.20 17.86
C LYS A 66 26.34 -23.67 16.81
N VAL A 67 25.64 -24.77 17.10
CA VAL A 67 24.53 -25.29 16.29
C VAL A 67 23.31 -25.40 17.18
N HIS A 68 22.23 -24.71 16.80
CA HIS A 68 20.95 -24.77 17.50
C HIS A 68 20.08 -25.87 16.89
N GLN A 69 19.71 -26.86 17.70
CA GLN A 69 18.71 -27.83 17.27
C GLN A 69 17.30 -27.25 17.42
N VAL A 70 16.47 -27.56 16.44
CA VAL A 70 15.04 -27.23 16.47
C VAL A 70 14.37 -28.00 17.63
N PRO A 71 13.52 -27.35 18.43
CA PRO A 71 12.77 -28.02 19.49
C PRO A 71 11.88 -29.15 18.97
N SER A 72 11.66 -30.18 19.80
CA SER A 72 10.77 -31.28 19.46
C SER A 72 9.33 -30.79 19.23
N GLY A 73 8.68 -31.30 18.19
CA GLY A 73 7.28 -30.96 17.87
C GLY A 73 7.12 -29.73 16.97
N THR A 74 8.20 -29.11 16.51
CA THR A 74 8.17 -28.04 15.49
C THR A 74 8.95 -28.50 14.25
N THR A 75 8.47 -28.17 13.05
CA THR A 75 9.23 -28.45 11.82
C THR A 75 10.42 -27.50 11.72
N ALA A 76 11.54 -27.98 11.18
CA ALA A 76 12.74 -27.17 11.04
C ALA A 76 12.50 -25.90 10.20
N ASP A 77 11.80 -26.06 9.08
CA ASP A 77 11.46 -24.96 8.18
C ASP A 77 10.64 -23.86 8.87
N HIS A 78 9.59 -24.23 9.62
CA HIS A 78 8.77 -23.27 10.35
C HIS A 78 9.59 -22.51 11.40
N PHE A 79 10.41 -23.24 12.18
CA PHE A 79 11.28 -22.64 13.19
C PHE A 79 12.29 -21.67 12.58
N ILE A 80 12.94 -22.05 11.47
CA ILE A 80 13.90 -21.21 10.76
C ILE A 80 13.22 -19.92 10.25
N LEU A 81 12.05 -20.05 9.62
CA LEU A 81 11.29 -18.91 9.11
C LEU A 81 10.85 -17.98 10.23
N LYS A 82 10.34 -18.54 11.33
CA LYS A 82 9.90 -17.76 12.49
C LYS A 82 11.06 -17.04 13.15
N PHE A 83 12.17 -17.74 13.38
CA PHE A 83 13.36 -17.15 13.95
C PHE A 83 13.96 -16.05 13.05
N ALA A 84 13.90 -16.22 11.73
CA ALA A 84 14.34 -15.19 10.79
C ALA A 84 13.43 -13.96 10.79
N GLU A 85 12.12 -14.13 10.97
CA GLU A 85 11.17 -13.04 11.13
C GLU A 85 11.47 -12.26 12.41
N ASP A 86 11.55 -12.97 13.55
CA ASP A 86 11.70 -12.38 14.89
C ASP A 86 13.04 -11.64 15.07
N GLU A 87 14.14 -12.16 14.50
CA GLU A 87 15.47 -11.53 14.57
C GLU A 87 15.76 -10.59 13.39
N ASN A 88 14.79 -10.38 12.51
CA ASN A 88 14.97 -9.69 11.23
C ASN A 88 16.22 -10.18 10.45
N ALA A 89 16.45 -11.49 10.45
CA ALA A 89 17.59 -12.14 9.83
C ALA A 89 17.30 -12.57 8.38
N LYS A 90 18.38 -12.84 7.64
CA LYS A 90 18.31 -13.57 6.36
C LYS A 90 18.41 -15.07 6.61
N ILE A 91 18.08 -15.89 5.61
CA ILE A 91 18.14 -17.35 5.68
C ILE A 91 19.04 -17.84 4.56
N LEU A 92 20.12 -18.57 4.85
CA LEU A 92 20.89 -19.30 3.85
C LEU A 92 20.24 -20.67 3.64
N SER A 93 19.50 -20.84 2.54
CA SER A 93 18.90 -22.12 2.15
C SER A 93 18.58 -22.09 0.64
N ASN A 94 18.63 -23.26 0.01
CA ASN A 94 18.13 -23.46 -1.34
C ASN A 94 16.68 -23.95 -1.38
N ASP A 95 16.09 -24.30 -0.24
CA ASP A 95 14.65 -24.53 -0.16
C ASP A 95 13.89 -23.21 -0.35
N VAL A 96 12.78 -23.24 -1.08
CA VAL A 96 11.92 -22.09 -1.31
C VAL A 96 10.81 -21.97 -0.25
N PHE A 97 10.62 -22.97 0.61
CA PHE A 97 9.62 -23.01 1.69
C PHE A 97 8.19 -22.74 1.20
N ARG A 98 7.80 -23.37 0.08
CA ARG A 98 6.50 -23.07 -0.59
C ARG A 98 5.30 -23.29 0.32
N GLU A 99 5.34 -24.30 1.16
CA GLU A 99 4.23 -24.66 2.05
C GLU A 99 3.95 -23.58 3.12
N PHE A 100 4.91 -22.71 3.36
CA PHE A 100 4.83 -21.62 4.34
C PHE A 100 4.48 -20.26 3.73
N PHE A 101 4.20 -20.18 2.43
CA PHE A 101 3.90 -18.92 1.74
C PHE A 101 2.64 -18.21 2.23
N ASP A 102 1.68 -18.97 2.76
CA ASP A 102 0.44 -18.43 3.31
C ASP A 102 0.63 -17.89 4.74
N GLU A 103 1.68 -18.35 5.44
CA GLU A 103 1.98 -17.97 6.83
C GLU A 103 3.04 -16.87 6.92
N PHE A 104 4.11 -16.98 6.14
CA PHE A 104 5.24 -16.06 6.19
C PHE A 104 5.33 -15.20 4.93
N HIS A 105 5.44 -13.89 5.12
CA HIS A 105 5.58 -12.96 4.01
C HIS A 105 7.03 -12.88 3.53
N ASP A 106 7.21 -12.64 2.23
CA ASP A 106 8.50 -12.25 1.66
C ASP A 106 9.67 -13.20 1.90
N ILE A 107 9.39 -14.50 2.07
CA ILE A 107 10.38 -15.57 2.26
C ILE A 107 11.52 -15.46 1.24
N ASN A 108 11.20 -15.29 -0.04
CA ASN A 108 12.20 -15.18 -1.12
C ASN A 108 13.18 -14.01 -0.96
N SER A 109 12.76 -12.94 -0.27
CA SER A 109 13.62 -11.79 -0.01
C SER A 109 14.47 -11.96 1.24
N ARG A 110 14.06 -12.83 2.17
CA ARG A 110 14.87 -13.23 3.34
C ARG A 110 15.85 -14.35 2.97
N ARG A 111 15.47 -15.21 2.02
CA ARG A 111 16.28 -16.32 1.56
C ARG A 111 17.45 -15.86 0.67
N ILE A 112 18.64 -16.32 1.01
CA ILE A 112 19.88 -16.22 0.25
C ILE A 112 20.15 -17.63 -0.33
N PRO A 113 20.07 -17.81 -1.66
CA PRO A 113 20.45 -19.07 -2.28
C PRO A 113 21.98 -19.21 -2.28
N TYR A 114 22.47 -20.43 -2.47
CA TYR A 114 23.90 -20.72 -2.59
C TYR A 114 24.16 -21.82 -3.62
N GLU A 115 25.40 -21.90 -4.08
CA GLU A 115 25.86 -22.96 -4.98
C GLU A 115 27.20 -23.49 -4.48
N PHE A 116 27.48 -24.78 -4.72
CA PHE A 116 28.83 -25.32 -4.57
C PHE A 116 29.45 -25.50 -5.96
N LYS A 117 30.66 -24.98 -6.14
CA LYS A 117 31.44 -25.12 -7.37
C LYS A 117 32.89 -25.41 -7.00
N ASP A 118 33.45 -26.47 -7.59
CA ASP A 118 34.84 -26.89 -7.36
C ASP A 118 35.19 -27.09 -5.86
N GLY A 119 34.19 -27.51 -5.06
CA GLY A 119 34.33 -27.69 -3.63
C GLY A 119 34.18 -26.43 -2.78
N GLU A 120 34.00 -25.25 -3.38
CA GLU A 120 33.79 -23.98 -2.69
C GLU A 120 32.32 -23.55 -2.75
N ILE A 121 31.84 -22.89 -1.69
CA ILE A 121 30.48 -22.35 -1.65
C ILE A 121 30.46 -20.89 -2.14
N THR A 122 29.56 -20.58 -3.06
CA THR A 122 29.25 -19.22 -3.47
C THR A 122 27.91 -18.80 -2.88
N ILE A 123 27.92 -17.69 -2.13
CA ILE A 123 26.70 -17.11 -1.54
C ILE A 123 26.03 -16.20 -2.57
N GLY A 124 24.77 -16.48 -2.89
CA GLY A 124 23.97 -15.71 -3.84
C GLY A 124 23.43 -14.40 -3.26
N LYS A 125 22.48 -13.79 -3.99
CA LYS A 125 21.74 -12.60 -3.54
C LYS A 125 20.29 -12.96 -3.28
N SER A 126 19.73 -12.44 -2.19
CA SER A 126 18.31 -12.58 -1.91
C SER A 126 17.47 -11.84 -2.95
N SER A 127 16.24 -12.29 -3.17
CA SER A 127 15.30 -11.54 -4.02
C SER A 127 14.97 -10.19 -3.40
N GLN A 128 14.51 -9.25 -4.21
CA GLN A 128 13.95 -8.00 -3.68
C GLN A 128 12.63 -8.30 -2.94
N PRO A 129 12.31 -7.60 -1.84
CA PRO A 129 11.01 -7.71 -1.18
C PRO A 129 9.87 -7.51 -2.18
N LYS A 130 8.78 -8.29 -2.07
CA LYS A 130 7.64 -8.11 -2.97
C LYS A 130 7.02 -6.75 -2.67
N LYS A 131 7.05 -5.84 -3.64
CA LYS A 131 6.33 -4.57 -3.56
C LYS A 131 4.85 -4.87 -3.31
N VAL A 132 4.29 -4.31 -2.24
CA VAL A 132 2.85 -4.41 -2.01
C VAL A 132 2.13 -3.66 -3.11
N LYS A 133 1.49 -4.43 -4.01
CA LYS A 133 0.73 -3.87 -5.12
C LYS A 133 -0.33 -2.91 -4.56
N ASN A 134 -0.42 -1.74 -5.18
CA ASN A 134 -1.43 -0.71 -4.89
C ASN A 134 -1.44 -0.20 -3.43
N ILE A 135 -0.29 -0.13 -2.76
CA ILE A 135 -0.20 0.35 -1.38
C ILE A 135 -0.80 1.76 -1.19
N LEU A 136 -0.61 2.66 -2.16
CA LEU A 136 -1.19 4.02 -2.10
C LEU A 136 -2.72 3.98 -2.11
N GLN A 137 -3.33 3.12 -2.93
CA GLN A 137 -4.78 2.92 -2.96
C GLN A 137 -5.29 2.26 -1.68
N LYS A 138 -4.53 1.33 -1.08
CA LYS A 138 -4.88 0.74 0.21
C LYS A 138 -4.90 1.79 1.32
N ILE A 139 -3.87 2.64 1.38
CA ILE A 139 -3.80 3.77 2.30
C ILE A 139 -4.98 4.73 2.08
N CYS A 140 -5.28 5.11 0.83
CA CYS A 140 -6.42 5.97 0.53
C CYS A 140 -7.76 5.35 0.93
N ASN A 141 -7.98 4.05 0.67
CA ASN A 141 -9.20 3.37 1.10
C ASN A 141 -9.37 3.45 2.63
N LYS A 142 -8.27 3.24 3.38
CA LYS A 142 -8.28 3.32 4.84
C LYS A 142 -8.59 4.74 5.31
N ILE A 143 -7.93 5.76 4.74
CA ILE A 143 -8.21 7.17 5.04
C ILE A 143 -9.70 7.48 4.83
N LEU A 144 -10.24 7.18 3.66
CA LEU A 144 -11.64 7.46 3.33
C LEU A 144 -12.61 6.72 4.25
N SER A 145 -12.28 5.49 4.66
CA SER A 145 -13.07 4.78 5.66
C SER A 145 -13.05 5.46 7.04
N GLU A 146 -11.93 6.05 7.46
CA GLU A 146 -11.88 6.82 8.71
C GLU A 146 -12.67 8.14 8.62
N PHE A 147 -12.74 8.77 7.45
CA PHE A 147 -13.63 9.91 7.20
C PHE A 147 -15.11 9.50 7.24
N GLU A 148 -15.47 8.38 6.62
CA GLU A 148 -16.84 7.84 6.65
C GLU A 148 -17.31 7.54 8.08
N LYS A 149 -16.45 7.00 8.94
CA LYS A 149 -16.74 6.81 10.37
C LYS A 149 -17.02 8.12 11.13
N LYS A 150 -16.57 9.24 10.59
CA LYS A 150 -16.82 10.59 11.11
C LYS A 150 -18.00 11.28 10.39
N ASN A 151 -18.85 10.51 9.69
CA ASN A 151 -19.99 10.96 8.91
C ASN A 151 -19.61 11.91 7.75
N MET A 152 -18.41 11.73 7.20
CA MET A 152 -18.00 12.43 5.98
C MET A 152 -17.98 11.44 4.82
N ASP A 153 -18.97 11.57 3.96
CA ASP A 153 -19.06 10.70 2.79
C ASP A 153 -18.01 11.03 1.75
N SER A 154 -17.58 9.97 1.07
CA SER A 154 -16.63 10.06 -0.01
C SER A 154 -17.22 9.49 -1.28
N TYR A 155 -16.87 10.09 -2.40
CA TYR A 155 -17.25 9.56 -3.70
C TYR A 155 -16.56 8.22 -3.97
N LYS A 156 -17.29 7.19 -4.40
CA LYS A 156 -16.76 5.81 -4.49
C LYS A 156 -16.44 5.30 -5.90
N LEU A 157 -16.80 6.03 -6.96
CA LEU A 157 -16.64 5.58 -8.35
C LEU A 157 -15.17 5.51 -8.79
N LYS A 158 -14.77 4.38 -9.37
CA LYS A 158 -13.38 4.06 -9.75
C LYS A 158 -13.19 3.85 -11.27
N LYS A 159 -14.26 3.95 -12.06
CA LYS A 159 -14.23 3.65 -13.50
C LYS A 159 -14.21 4.94 -14.31
N GLY A 160 -13.07 5.25 -14.91
CA GLY A 160 -12.94 6.43 -15.76
C GLY A 160 -13.32 6.16 -17.23
N LYS A 161 -13.74 7.21 -17.93
CA LYS A 161 -13.92 7.24 -19.39
C LYS A 161 -12.65 7.79 -20.06
N LYS A 162 -12.43 7.52 -21.35
CA LYS A 162 -11.28 8.08 -22.10
C LYS A 162 -11.33 9.61 -22.07
N ILE A 163 -10.22 10.26 -21.73
CA ILE A 163 -10.17 11.70 -21.56
C ILE A 163 -10.26 12.44 -22.90
N SER A 164 -11.23 13.35 -23.01
CA SER A 164 -11.33 14.38 -24.04
C SER A 164 -12.30 15.48 -23.59
N GLY A 165 -12.13 16.71 -24.08
CA GLY A 165 -13.04 17.80 -23.72
C GLY A 165 -14.50 17.49 -24.03
N ILE A 166 -14.77 16.88 -25.19
CA ILE A 166 -16.11 16.45 -25.60
C ILE A 166 -16.67 15.39 -24.66
N ALA A 167 -15.86 14.39 -24.27
CA ALA A 167 -16.31 13.32 -23.39
C ALA A 167 -16.65 13.84 -21.98
N ILE A 168 -15.83 14.78 -21.47
CA ILE A 168 -16.07 15.44 -20.17
C ILE A 168 -17.38 16.24 -20.22
N ALA A 169 -17.56 17.08 -21.24
CA ALA A 169 -18.78 17.89 -21.39
C ALA A 169 -20.03 17.03 -21.51
N LYS A 170 -19.98 15.99 -22.35
CA LYS A 170 -21.10 15.05 -22.52
C LYS A 170 -21.46 14.36 -21.19
N GLU A 171 -20.46 13.86 -20.46
CA GLU A 171 -20.70 13.18 -19.18
C GLU A 171 -21.28 14.13 -18.12
N ALA A 172 -20.80 15.38 -18.08
CA ALA A 172 -21.35 16.39 -17.19
C ALA A 172 -22.83 16.67 -17.50
N ILE A 173 -23.17 16.88 -18.78
CA ILE A 173 -24.55 17.10 -19.23
C ILE A 173 -25.43 15.90 -18.87
N ASP A 174 -24.98 14.67 -19.17
CA ASP A 174 -25.75 13.45 -18.92
C ASP A 174 -26.04 13.26 -17.43
N ARG A 175 -25.07 13.53 -16.55
CA ARG A 175 -25.25 13.39 -15.08
C ARG A 175 -26.13 14.48 -14.49
N ILE A 176 -25.94 15.74 -14.88
CA ILE A 176 -26.76 16.84 -14.37
C ILE A 176 -28.22 16.67 -14.82
N THR A 177 -28.45 16.31 -16.08
CA THR A 177 -29.80 16.04 -16.61
C THR A 177 -30.48 14.92 -15.83
N LYS A 178 -29.80 13.78 -15.64
CA LYS A 178 -30.36 12.66 -14.87
C LYS A 178 -30.71 13.03 -13.43
N SER A 179 -29.90 13.88 -12.78
CA SER A 179 -30.21 14.35 -11.44
C SER A 179 -31.49 15.19 -11.42
N LYS A 180 -31.61 16.15 -12.35
CA LYS A 180 -32.83 16.98 -12.49
C LYS A 180 -34.08 16.13 -12.78
N GLU A 181 -33.97 15.14 -13.66
CA GLU A 181 -35.10 14.26 -14.04
C GLU A 181 -35.55 13.32 -12.90
N ALA A 182 -34.62 12.89 -12.04
CA ALA A 182 -34.94 11.98 -10.94
C ALA A 182 -35.57 12.68 -9.72
N GLY A 183 -35.73 14.02 -9.73
CA GLY A 183 -36.14 14.78 -8.53
C GLY A 183 -35.13 14.69 -7.38
N LEU A 184 -33.96 14.12 -7.66
CA LEU A 184 -32.84 13.99 -6.75
C LEU A 184 -31.97 15.23 -6.98
N GLU A 185 -31.97 16.16 -6.03
CA GLU A 185 -30.84 17.08 -5.89
C GLU A 185 -29.55 16.23 -5.94
N PRO A 186 -28.53 16.61 -6.73
CA PRO A 186 -27.37 15.77 -6.99
C PRO A 186 -26.50 15.62 -5.75
N LYS A 187 -26.93 14.72 -4.85
CA LYS A 187 -26.19 13.80 -3.98
C LYS A 187 -27.11 13.34 -2.84
N LEU A 188 -26.73 12.24 -2.20
CA LEU A 188 -27.11 11.92 -0.80
C LEU A 188 -28.41 11.15 -0.52
N GLU A 189 -28.89 10.28 -1.39
CA GLU A 189 -29.95 9.33 -0.98
C GLU A 189 -29.47 8.21 -0.02
N SER A 190 -28.24 8.26 0.49
CA SER A 190 -27.76 7.32 1.54
C SER A 190 -27.34 7.97 2.85
N VAL A 191 -27.37 9.31 2.94
CA VAL A 191 -26.76 10.05 4.06
C VAL A 191 -27.78 10.87 4.83
N PHE A 192 -28.85 11.35 4.17
CA PHE A 192 -29.80 12.27 4.81
C PHE A 192 -30.99 11.62 5.54
N LEU A 193 -31.21 10.30 5.45
CA LEU A 193 -32.34 9.64 6.13
C LEU A 193 -32.17 9.46 7.66
N LYS A 194 -31.22 10.15 8.32
CA LYS A 194 -30.92 9.92 9.75
C LYS A 194 -30.71 11.16 10.63
N ILE A 195 -31.11 12.37 10.23
CA ILE A 195 -30.99 13.55 11.11
C ILE A 195 -32.36 14.23 11.33
N PRO A 196 -32.91 14.27 12.57
CA PRO A 196 -34.27 14.76 12.85
C PRO A 196 -34.43 16.30 12.90
N LEU A 197 -33.59 17.07 12.19
CA LEU A 197 -33.53 18.54 12.32
C LEU A 197 -33.87 19.32 11.03
N PHE A 198 -34.26 18.62 9.96
CA PHE A 198 -34.37 19.22 8.62
C PHE A 198 -35.51 20.23 8.47
N ASP A 199 -36.64 20.02 9.16
CA ASP A 199 -37.83 20.90 9.05
C ASP A 199 -37.62 22.30 9.66
N LYS A 200 -36.61 22.48 10.52
CA LYS A 200 -36.43 23.73 11.28
C LYS A 200 -35.55 24.76 10.58
N VAL A 201 -34.75 24.34 9.59
CA VAL A 201 -33.79 25.20 8.88
C VAL A 201 -34.42 25.82 7.62
N MET A 202 -35.38 25.14 6.98
CA MET A 202 -36.04 25.62 5.76
C MET A 202 -36.84 26.92 5.94
N ASN A 203 -37.29 27.24 7.16
CA ASN A 203 -38.00 28.49 7.43
C ASN A 203 -37.07 29.71 7.65
N MET A 204 -35.75 29.54 7.60
CA MET A 204 -34.77 30.61 7.87
C MET A 204 -33.94 31.03 6.66
N VAL A 205 -34.21 30.49 5.46
CA VAL A 205 -33.41 30.78 4.25
C VAL A 205 -34.31 31.21 3.09
N GLU A 206 -35.16 32.20 3.34
CA GLU A 206 -35.47 33.21 2.32
C GLU A 206 -34.70 34.47 2.75
N GLU A 207 -34.02 35.12 1.81
CA GLU A 207 -33.08 36.26 2.00
C GLU A 207 -31.61 35.91 2.28
N ALA A 208 -30.94 35.30 1.30
CA ALA A 208 -29.52 35.58 1.05
C ALA A 208 -29.16 35.26 -0.42
N GLU A 209 -29.41 36.21 -1.32
CA GLU A 209 -28.72 36.21 -2.61
C GLU A 209 -27.20 36.36 -2.38
N LYS A 210 -26.44 35.30 -2.66
CA LYS A 210 -25.00 35.39 -2.98
C LYS A 210 -24.65 34.41 -4.10
N THR A 211 -24.40 35.00 -5.26
CA THR A 211 -23.60 34.54 -6.42
C THR A 211 -22.86 33.20 -6.26
N SER A 212 -23.28 32.18 -7.01
CA SER A 212 -22.51 30.95 -7.24
C SER A 212 -21.91 30.95 -8.65
N ASP A 213 -20.69 31.47 -8.77
CA ASP A 213 -19.87 31.25 -9.97
C ASP A 213 -19.34 29.84 -9.92
N PHE A 214 -19.78 28.97 -10.82
CA PHE A 214 -19.26 27.63 -10.76
C PHE A 214 -17.96 27.48 -11.59
N ILE A 215 -16.98 26.79 -11.01
CA ILE A 215 -15.59 26.65 -11.48
C ILE A 215 -15.31 25.21 -11.95
N ILE A 216 -14.65 25.03 -13.10
CA ILE A 216 -14.10 23.72 -13.47
C ILE A 216 -12.77 23.51 -12.75
N PHE A 217 -12.77 22.61 -11.77
CA PHE A 217 -11.54 22.20 -11.11
C PHE A 217 -10.98 20.95 -11.78
N VAL A 218 -9.73 21.03 -12.22
CA VAL A 218 -9.04 19.98 -12.94
C VAL A 218 -8.02 19.34 -12.01
N LEU A 219 -8.42 18.31 -11.27
CA LEU A 219 -7.47 17.41 -10.61
C LEU A 219 -7.28 16.21 -11.52
N VAL A 220 -6.39 16.35 -12.52
CA VAL A 220 -6.00 15.23 -13.37
C VAL A 220 -4.60 14.71 -13.04
N HIS A 221 -4.26 13.51 -13.50
CA HIS A 221 -2.92 12.95 -13.40
C HIS A 221 -1.94 13.97 -14.00
N PRO A 222 -0.74 14.19 -13.43
CA PRO A 222 0.17 15.24 -13.91
C PRO A 222 0.44 15.22 -15.43
N LYS A 223 0.38 14.03 -16.04
CA LYS A 223 0.52 13.83 -17.49
C LYS A 223 -0.64 14.37 -18.33
N ASP A 224 -1.85 14.41 -17.77
CA ASP A 224 -3.09 14.77 -18.47
C ASP A 224 -3.54 16.22 -18.12
N TYR A 225 -2.82 16.88 -17.19
CA TYR A 225 -3.17 18.20 -16.64
C TYR A 225 -3.26 19.31 -17.67
N ARG A 226 -2.26 19.39 -18.55
CA ARG A 226 -2.22 20.42 -19.59
C ARG A 226 -3.42 20.31 -20.53
N ASP A 227 -3.76 19.09 -20.93
CA ASP A 227 -4.87 18.86 -21.87
C ASP A 227 -6.23 19.14 -21.23
N ALA A 228 -6.43 18.74 -19.98
CA ALA A 228 -7.68 19.00 -19.27
C ALA A 228 -7.89 20.50 -18.99
N VAL A 229 -6.85 21.23 -18.55
CA VAL A 229 -6.91 22.69 -18.36
C VAL A 229 -7.17 23.42 -19.67
N LYS A 230 -6.48 23.04 -20.76
CA LYS A 230 -6.69 23.64 -22.08
C LYS A 230 -8.15 23.54 -22.55
N ASN A 231 -8.84 22.45 -22.20
CA ASN A 231 -10.23 22.23 -22.60
C ASN A 231 -11.26 22.77 -21.60
N ALA A 232 -10.85 23.22 -20.40
CA ALA A 232 -11.77 23.62 -19.33
C ALA A 232 -12.77 24.69 -19.79
N GLY A 233 -12.32 25.78 -20.40
CA GLY A 233 -13.21 26.84 -20.87
C GLY A 233 -14.28 26.34 -21.86
N ASN A 234 -13.87 25.53 -22.85
CA ASN A 234 -14.81 24.97 -23.84
C ASN A 234 -15.83 24.01 -23.19
N ILE A 235 -15.39 23.22 -22.21
CA ILE A 235 -16.26 22.34 -21.45
C ILE A 235 -17.31 23.15 -20.69
N ALA A 236 -16.89 24.21 -19.97
CA ALA A 236 -17.79 25.07 -19.20
C ALA A 236 -18.89 25.66 -20.08
N VAL A 237 -18.49 26.29 -21.19
CA VAL A 237 -19.42 26.92 -22.15
C VAL A 237 -20.40 25.88 -22.70
N THR A 238 -19.90 24.72 -23.15
CA THR A 238 -20.75 23.66 -23.74
C THR A 238 -21.79 23.14 -22.74
N VAL A 239 -21.40 22.92 -21.49
CA VAL A 239 -22.32 22.41 -20.45
C VAL A 239 -23.34 23.48 -20.07
N GLY A 240 -22.90 24.73 -19.88
CA GLY A 240 -23.77 25.86 -19.57
C GLY A 240 -24.85 26.10 -20.63
N ASP A 241 -24.42 26.22 -21.90
CA ASP A 241 -25.32 26.45 -23.04
C ASP A 241 -26.36 25.34 -23.19
N ARG A 242 -25.93 24.07 -23.06
CA ARG A 242 -26.81 22.92 -23.31
C ARG A 242 -27.87 22.76 -22.22
N LEU A 243 -27.51 23.02 -20.97
CA LEU A 243 -28.40 22.87 -19.82
C LEU A 243 -29.20 24.13 -19.50
N LYS A 244 -28.96 25.24 -20.23
CA LYS A 244 -29.58 26.55 -20.00
C LYS A 244 -29.47 26.97 -18.53
N LEU A 245 -28.30 26.77 -17.95
CA LEU A 245 -28.07 27.16 -16.56
C LEU A 245 -27.95 28.68 -16.50
N GLU A 246 -28.62 29.31 -15.53
CA GLU A 246 -28.52 30.76 -15.32
C GLU A 246 -27.09 31.20 -14.97
N HIS A 247 -26.28 30.26 -14.47
CA HIS A 247 -24.85 30.44 -14.19
C HIS A 247 -24.01 29.22 -14.68
N ALA A 248 -22.73 29.42 -14.99
CA ALA A 248 -21.83 28.35 -15.50
C ALA A 248 -21.53 27.31 -14.41
N PRO A 249 -21.53 25.96 -14.62
CA PRO A 249 -21.58 24.82 -13.63
C PRO A 249 -20.26 24.28 -13.02
N LEU A 250 -20.30 23.72 -11.79
CA LEU A 250 -19.11 23.29 -11.01
C LEU A 250 -18.88 21.83 -11.34
N VAL A 251 -17.90 21.59 -12.20
CA VAL A 251 -17.53 20.25 -12.63
C VAL A 251 -16.11 19.99 -12.13
N ALA A 252 -16.01 19.23 -11.05
CA ALA A 252 -14.73 18.76 -10.55
C ALA A 252 -14.31 17.51 -11.32
N VAL A 253 -13.33 17.64 -12.21
CA VAL A 253 -12.75 16.51 -12.94
C VAL A 253 -11.72 15.83 -12.05
N ARG A 254 -11.86 14.51 -11.92
CA ARG A 254 -11.05 13.67 -11.04
C ARG A 254 -10.07 12.80 -11.78
N ASN A 255 -8.91 12.69 -11.16
CA ASN A 255 -7.90 11.70 -11.40
C ASN A 255 -7.12 11.48 -10.11
N ASP A 256 -7.73 10.67 -9.28
CA ASP A 256 -7.09 10.16 -8.08
C ASP A 256 -6.37 8.85 -8.40
N LEU A 257 -5.74 8.26 -7.38
CA LEU A 257 -5.00 7.00 -7.49
C LEU A 257 -5.81 5.81 -8.03
N TYR A 258 -7.13 5.94 -8.22
CA TYR A 258 -7.99 4.90 -8.80
C TYR A 258 -8.26 5.09 -10.30
N ILE A 259 -7.89 6.24 -10.88
CA ILE A 259 -8.10 6.56 -12.29
C ILE A 259 -6.83 6.22 -13.08
N LYS A 260 -7.01 5.54 -14.22
CA LYS A 260 -5.89 5.19 -15.09
C LYS A 260 -5.44 6.42 -15.89
N PRO A 261 -4.13 6.57 -16.20
CA PRO A 261 -3.67 7.60 -17.12
C PRO A 261 -4.46 7.59 -18.44
N GLY A 262 -4.83 8.76 -18.96
CA GLY A 262 -5.67 8.89 -20.16
C GLY A 262 -7.17 8.63 -19.93
N THR A 263 -7.60 8.50 -18.67
CA THR A 263 -9.02 8.41 -18.29
C THR A 263 -9.41 9.48 -17.28
N PHE A 264 -10.71 9.78 -17.17
CA PHE A 264 -11.27 10.76 -16.24
C PHE A 264 -12.53 10.24 -15.56
N GLU A 265 -12.83 10.79 -14.39
CA GLU A 265 -14.10 10.67 -13.67
C GLU A 265 -14.56 12.07 -13.25
N LEU A 266 -15.86 12.27 -12.98
CA LEU A 266 -16.41 13.58 -12.56
C LEU A 266 -17.02 13.51 -11.16
N ASN A 267 -16.75 14.53 -10.37
CA ASN A 267 -17.61 14.97 -9.29
C ASN A 267 -18.41 16.17 -9.78
N ILE A 268 -19.71 16.12 -9.53
CA ILE A 268 -20.62 17.26 -9.74
C ILE A 268 -21.09 17.63 -8.34
N MET A 269 -20.87 18.88 -7.96
CA MET A 269 -21.22 19.44 -6.65
C MET A 269 -21.75 20.84 -6.88
N TYR A 270 -22.51 21.38 -5.95
CA TYR A 270 -22.75 22.82 -5.90
C TYR A 270 -21.59 23.54 -5.21
N SER A 271 -21.43 24.84 -5.45
CA SER A 271 -20.31 25.62 -4.90
C SER A 271 -20.35 25.73 -3.37
N ASP A 272 -21.55 25.75 -2.80
CA ASP A 272 -21.85 25.76 -1.37
C ASP A 272 -21.65 24.38 -0.70
N GLU A 273 -21.62 23.30 -1.47
CA GLU A 273 -21.24 21.96 -0.99
C GLU A 273 -19.73 21.71 -0.97
N VAL A 274 -18.91 22.65 -1.48
CA VAL A 274 -17.46 22.49 -1.47
C VAL A 274 -16.90 23.03 -0.17
N GLU A 275 -16.37 22.12 0.66
CA GLU A 275 -15.66 22.50 1.87
C GLU A 275 -14.38 23.28 1.52
N GLU A 276 -14.16 24.44 2.16
CA GLU A 276 -12.96 25.26 1.92
C GLU A 276 -11.67 24.51 2.31
N GLU A 277 -11.71 23.78 3.42
CA GLU A 277 -10.56 23.04 3.94
C GLU A 277 -10.93 21.60 4.29
N SER A 278 -9.96 20.69 4.16
CA SER A 278 -10.11 19.37 4.75
C SER A 278 -10.14 19.49 6.28
N PRO A 279 -11.20 19.03 6.96
CA PRO A 279 -11.35 19.18 8.41
C PRO A 279 -10.38 18.30 9.21
N TYR A 280 -9.68 17.39 8.54
CA TYR A 280 -8.66 16.55 9.14
C TYR A 280 -7.39 16.54 8.30
N ASN A 281 -6.26 16.56 8.99
CA ASN A 281 -4.96 16.17 8.50
C ASN A 281 -4.80 14.65 8.63
N VAL A 282 -3.95 14.08 7.79
CA VAL A 282 -3.72 12.63 7.69
C VAL A 282 -2.33 12.31 8.19
N ASN A 283 -2.23 11.51 9.25
CA ASN A 283 -0.98 10.93 9.72
C ASN A 283 -0.92 9.45 9.33
N ILE A 284 0.11 9.08 8.57
CA ILE A 284 0.38 7.72 8.16
C ILE A 284 1.60 7.23 8.91
N THR A 285 1.42 6.19 9.71
CA THR A 285 2.54 5.43 10.29
C THR A 285 2.76 4.20 9.42
N ILE A 286 3.98 3.94 8.98
CA ILE A 286 4.26 2.87 8.01
C ILE A 286 5.58 2.17 8.30
N ASN A 287 5.68 0.90 7.91
CA ASN A 287 6.95 0.16 7.93
C ASN A 287 8.08 0.89 7.16
N ASP A 288 9.32 0.63 7.57
CA ASP A 288 10.51 1.27 7.02
C ASP A 288 10.74 0.97 5.53
N HIS A 289 10.32 -0.21 5.05
CA HIS A 289 10.52 -0.61 3.66
C HIS A 289 9.71 0.25 2.68
N ASP A 290 8.48 0.62 3.05
CA ASP A 290 7.58 1.40 2.21
C ASP A 290 7.65 2.92 2.47
N TYR A 291 8.26 3.33 3.58
CA TYR A 291 8.30 4.73 4.03
C TYR A 291 8.75 5.71 2.94
N ALA A 292 9.90 5.46 2.31
CA ALA A 292 10.45 6.37 1.31
C ALA A 292 9.52 6.51 0.09
N PHE A 293 8.89 5.40 -0.33
CA PHE A 293 7.96 5.39 -1.46
C PHE A 293 6.67 6.15 -1.13
N VAL A 294 6.07 5.90 0.04
CA VAL A 294 4.83 6.58 0.45
C VAL A 294 5.07 8.06 0.73
N LYS A 295 6.16 8.42 1.41
CA LYS A 295 6.55 9.82 1.65
C LYS A 295 6.68 10.61 0.37
N LYS A 296 7.33 10.05 -0.66
CA LYS A 296 7.48 10.68 -1.99
C LYS A 296 6.13 10.89 -2.69
N ASN A 297 5.12 10.08 -2.39
CA ASN A 297 3.79 10.12 -3.00
C ASN A 297 2.70 10.73 -2.09
N SER A 298 3.07 11.33 -0.95
CA SER A 298 2.15 11.97 -0.01
C SER A 298 1.21 13.00 -0.67
N ARG A 299 1.72 13.79 -1.64
CA ARG A 299 0.90 14.73 -2.42
C ARG A 299 -0.19 14.06 -3.25
N ASN A 300 0.08 12.88 -3.80
CA ASN A 300 -0.90 12.12 -4.58
C ASN A 300 -2.00 11.56 -3.66
N ILE A 301 -1.63 11.17 -2.43
CA ILE A 301 -2.58 10.78 -1.39
C ILE A 301 -3.45 11.98 -1.01
N ALA A 302 -2.85 13.14 -0.71
CA ALA A 302 -3.57 14.36 -0.35
C ALA A 302 -4.59 14.77 -1.42
N SER A 303 -4.17 14.82 -2.68
CA SER A 303 -5.04 15.12 -3.83
C SER A 303 -6.15 14.09 -4.02
N THR A 304 -5.83 12.80 -3.83
CA THR A 304 -6.85 11.72 -3.87
C THR A 304 -7.90 11.90 -2.79
N VAL A 305 -7.49 12.20 -1.56
CA VAL A 305 -8.43 12.41 -0.44
C VAL A 305 -9.27 13.65 -0.69
N ALA A 306 -8.66 14.79 -1.05
CA ALA A 306 -9.37 16.04 -1.30
C ALA A 306 -10.41 15.89 -2.42
N SER A 307 -10.05 15.24 -3.53
CA SER A 307 -10.98 14.97 -4.64
C SER A 307 -12.07 13.95 -4.30
N ARG A 308 -11.85 13.04 -3.36
CA ARG A 308 -12.86 12.07 -2.90
C ARG A 308 -13.81 12.67 -1.87
N LEU A 309 -13.37 13.65 -1.08
CA LEU A 309 -14.19 14.37 -0.10
C LEU A 309 -14.91 15.59 -0.70
N GLY A 310 -14.35 16.21 -1.74
CA GLY A 310 -14.88 17.46 -2.30
C GLY A 310 -14.42 18.70 -1.53
N THR A 311 -13.14 18.78 -1.20
CA THR A 311 -12.54 19.92 -0.47
C THR A 311 -11.63 20.76 -1.38
N TRP A 312 -11.57 22.09 -1.17
CA TRP A 312 -10.70 23.01 -1.90
C TRP A 312 -9.23 22.88 -1.47
N LYS A 313 -8.94 23.00 -0.18
CA LYS A 313 -7.58 22.81 0.36
C LYS A 313 -7.32 21.34 0.68
N PHE A 314 -6.12 20.89 0.31
CA PHE A 314 -5.72 19.50 0.52
C PHE A 314 -5.41 19.26 2.00
N PRO A 315 -5.69 18.06 2.53
CA PRO A 315 -5.21 17.69 3.86
C PRO A 315 -3.68 17.66 3.90
N ILE A 316 -3.09 18.05 5.04
CA ILE A 316 -1.67 17.79 5.28
C ILE A 316 -1.50 16.28 5.46
N VAL A 317 -0.63 15.67 4.66
CA VAL A 317 -0.31 14.24 4.74
C VAL A 317 1.10 14.08 5.32
N SER A 318 1.14 13.69 6.59
CA SER A 318 2.36 13.37 7.33
C SER A 318 2.62 11.86 7.24
N VAL A 319 3.86 11.47 6.92
CA VAL A 319 4.26 10.05 6.86
C VAL A 319 5.41 9.84 7.83
N LYS A 320 5.27 8.88 8.76
CA LYS A 320 6.25 8.54 9.78
C LYS A 320 6.63 7.06 9.67
N PRO A 321 7.92 6.72 9.72
CA PRO A 321 8.35 5.33 9.82
C PRO A 321 8.01 4.77 11.21
N SER A 322 7.79 3.45 11.29
CA SER A 322 7.65 2.73 12.56
C SER A 322 8.44 1.44 12.52
N MET A 323 9.42 1.34 13.41
CA MET A 323 10.21 0.12 13.61
C MET A 323 9.38 -1.03 14.20
N LEU A 324 8.22 -0.73 14.81
CA LEU A 324 7.28 -1.75 15.30
C LEU A 324 6.44 -2.36 14.17
N MET A 325 6.41 -1.74 12.99
CA MET A 325 5.72 -2.25 11.81
C MET A 325 6.72 -2.97 10.92
N GLU A 326 6.90 -4.27 11.17
CA GLU A 326 7.97 -5.06 10.54
C GLU A 326 7.59 -5.59 9.15
N LYS A 327 6.30 -5.66 8.82
CA LYS A 327 5.79 -6.27 7.58
C LYS A 327 5.61 -5.23 6.47
N PRO A 328 6.14 -5.45 5.25
CA PRO A 328 5.80 -4.64 4.08
C PRO A 328 4.29 -4.54 3.87
N GLY A 329 3.80 -3.36 3.51
CA GLY A 329 2.39 -3.02 3.43
C GLY A 329 1.69 -2.81 4.76
N HIS A 330 2.36 -3.00 5.90
CA HIS A 330 1.81 -2.62 7.19
C HIS A 330 1.87 -1.10 7.35
N PHE A 331 0.70 -0.50 7.56
CA PHE A 331 0.54 0.91 7.86
C PHE A 331 -0.65 1.10 8.78
N ASP A 332 -0.68 2.24 9.48
CA ASP A 332 -1.83 2.75 10.19
C ASP A 332 -2.10 4.20 9.78
N VAL A 333 -3.35 4.63 9.94
CA VAL A 333 -3.82 5.97 9.57
C VAL A 333 -4.57 6.58 10.72
N ILE A 334 -4.15 7.78 11.11
CA ILE A 334 -4.81 8.59 12.13
C ILE A 334 -5.24 9.91 11.49
N LEU A 335 -6.50 10.27 11.69
CA LEU A 335 -7.04 11.58 11.32
C LEU A 335 -6.93 12.52 12.53
N GLU A 336 -6.17 13.60 12.37
CA GLU A 336 -6.04 14.67 13.35
C GLU A 336 -6.82 15.89 12.88
N LYS A 337 -7.50 16.62 13.76
CA LYS A 337 -8.25 17.83 13.35
C LYS A 337 -7.31 18.78 12.60
N GLY A 338 -7.72 19.16 11.39
CA GLY A 338 -7.10 20.23 10.60
C GLY A 338 -7.76 21.57 10.94
N GLY A 339 -7.12 22.68 10.55
CA GLY A 339 -7.73 24.01 10.61
C GLY A 339 -7.33 24.92 11.79
N GLU A 340 -6.32 24.57 12.60
CA GLU A 340 -5.67 25.55 13.49
C GLU A 340 -4.18 25.64 13.16
N SER A 341 -3.83 26.56 12.25
CA SER A 341 -2.47 27.09 12.08
C SER A 341 -2.55 28.52 11.58
#